data_AF-A0A954R6B1-F1
#
_entry.id   AF-A0A954R6B1-F1
#
_cell.length_a   1.000
_cell.length_b   1.000
_cell.length_c   1.000
_cell.angle_alpha   90.00
_cell.angle_beta   90.00
_cell.angle_gamma   90.00
#
_symmetry.space_group_name_H-M   'P 1'
#
loop_
_entity.id
_entity.type
_entity.pdbx_description
1 polymer ?
#
loop_
_entity_poly.entity_id
_entity_poly.type
_entity_poly.pdbx_seq_one_letter_code
_entity_poly.pdbx_strand_id
1 'polypeptide(L)'
;MKIQQAIFTSSDRGQIRGYQLVAVSEGIDRSLSRELHVWSPSHLGEDDPAKWTINYFPVSLDHVAVTRTVLGGPEYSSRGGAQVVTLIAVLHNQQFSAYDNNAMLVARTALALGWLRIPCDMPSRLEPMELPDVPLPVSRGSYSFSPSQIADPRDRCPTISATSRTTPNDQLDVHVLNSLTERLKNRQRIGIVGARNPLRMVETFIERL
;
A
#
# COMPACT_ATOMS: atom_id res chain seq x y z
N MET A 1 -15.38 -14.34 -3.69
CA MET A 1 -15.97 -13.65 -2.52
C MET A 1 -16.27 -12.17 -2.76
N LYS A 2 -17.34 -11.65 -2.13
CA LYS A 2 -17.65 -10.20 -2.07
C LYS A 2 -17.07 -9.58 -0.80
N ILE A 3 -16.28 -8.53 -0.93
CA ILE A 3 -15.70 -7.79 0.19
C ILE A 3 -16.13 -6.31 0.16
N GLN A 4 -15.99 -5.62 1.28
CA GLN A 4 -16.40 -4.21 1.37
C GLN A 4 -15.30 -3.27 0.90
N GLN A 5 -15.69 -2.06 0.50
CA GLN A 5 -14.73 -1.04 0.09
C GLN A 5 -15.13 0.38 0.49
N ALA A 6 -14.11 1.21 0.62
CA ALA A 6 -14.27 2.63 0.88
C ALA A 6 -13.21 3.46 0.15
N ILE A 7 -13.52 4.74 -0.02
CA ILE A 7 -12.60 5.74 -0.53
C ILE A 7 -12.49 6.86 0.50
N PHE A 8 -11.26 7.10 0.97
CA PHE A 8 -10.93 8.20 1.86
C PHE A 8 -10.14 9.25 1.10
N THR A 9 -10.61 10.49 1.11
CA THR A 9 -9.92 11.61 0.46
C THR A 9 -10.43 12.96 0.96
N SER A 10 -9.75 14.04 0.57
CA SER A 10 -10.20 15.41 0.84
C SER A 10 -11.46 15.71 0.02
N SER A 11 -12.51 16.24 0.64
CA SER A 11 -13.73 16.63 -0.05
C SER A 11 -14.30 17.90 0.55
N ASP A 12 -14.93 18.71 -0.30
CA ASP A 12 -15.69 19.91 0.04
C ASP A 12 -17.20 19.67 0.04
N ARG A 13 -17.63 18.43 -0.24
CA ARG A 13 -19.04 18.07 -0.31
C ARG A 13 -19.64 17.98 1.09
N GLY A 14 -20.75 18.69 1.30
CA GLY A 14 -21.55 18.64 2.53
C GLY A 14 -21.11 19.64 3.59
N GLN A 15 -21.32 19.30 4.87
CA GLN A 15 -21.01 20.19 6.00
C GLN A 15 -19.58 20.06 6.54
N ILE A 16 -18.86 18.99 6.16
CA ILE A 16 -17.52 18.70 6.65
C ILE A 16 -16.54 18.94 5.50
N ARG A 17 -15.59 19.85 5.71
CA ARG A 17 -14.46 20.08 4.81
C ARG A 17 -13.25 19.28 5.29
N GLY A 18 -12.51 18.73 4.33
CA GLY A 18 -11.24 18.04 4.59
C GLY A 18 -11.32 16.55 4.32
N TYR A 19 -10.39 15.81 4.90
CA TYR A 19 -10.23 14.38 4.68
C TYR A 19 -11.34 13.57 5.36
N GLN A 20 -12.06 12.80 4.57
CA GLN A 20 -13.19 11.98 5.03
C GLN A 20 -13.41 10.78 4.10
N LEU A 21 -14.25 9.84 4.55
CA LEU A 21 -14.77 8.79 3.67
C LEU A 21 -15.80 9.41 2.73
N VAL A 22 -15.47 9.50 1.44
CA VAL A 22 -16.34 10.11 0.42
C VAL A 22 -17.29 9.12 -0.23
N ALA A 23 -16.96 7.83 -0.13
CA ALA A 23 -17.75 6.73 -0.65
C ALA A 23 -17.49 5.46 0.17
N VAL A 24 -18.54 4.71 0.47
CA VAL A 24 -18.47 3.42 1.17
C VAL A 24 -19.45 2.44 0.55
N SER A 25 -19.15 1.14 0.64
CA SER A 25 -20.10 0.08 0.33
C SER A 25 -21.04 -0.20 1.52
N GLU A 26 -22.19 -0.85 1.24
CA GLU A 26 -23.27 -1.03 2.23
C GLU A 26 -22.86 -1.74 3.53
N GLY A 27 -21.91 -2.67 3.47
CA GLY A 27 -21.46 -3.42 4.64
C GLY A 27 -20.51 -2.67 5.57
N ILE A 28 -20.18 -1.40 5.29
CA ILE A 28 -19.35 -0.58 6.17
C ILE A 28 -20.26 0.27 7.05
N ASP A 29 -20.45 -0.16 8.30
CA ASP A 29 -21.24 0.58 9.27
C ASP A 29 -20.50 1.81 9.83
N ARG A 30 -21.15 2.51 10.76
CA ARG A 30 -20.57 3.71 11.40
C ARG A 30 -19.34 3.40 12.25
N SER A 31 -19.27 2.23 12.86
CA SER A 31 -18.15 1.81 13.71
C SER A 31 -16.91 1.58 12.86
N LEU A 32 -17.03 0.76 11.81
CA LEU A 32 -15.98 0.53 10.83
C LEU A 32 -15.56 1.84 10.15
N SER A 33 -16.51 2.67 9.75
CA SER A 33 -16.22 3.98 9.14
C SER A 33 -15.34 4.86 10.02
N ARG A 34 -15.60 4.88 11.33
CA ARG A 34 -14.80 5.65 12.30
C ARG A 34 -13.37 5.11 12.38
N GLU A 35 -13.21 3.80 12.45
CA GLU A 35 -11.89 3.18 12.49
C GLU A 35 -11.11 3.44 11.19
N LEU A 36 -11.73 3.21 10.02
CA LEU A 36 -11.10 3.51 8.73
C LEU A 36 -10.63 4.97 8.65
N HIS A 37 -11.39 5.92 9.18
CA HIS A 37 -10.99 7.32 9.23
C HIS A 37 -9.73 7.54 10.09
N VAL A 38 -9.64 6.89 11.26
CA VAL A 38 -8.47 7.00 12.16
C VAL A 38 -7.19 6.45 11.51
N TRP A 39 -7.32 5.41 10.68
CA TRP A 39 -6.18 4.76 10.06
C TRP A 39 -5.78 5.35 8.70
N SER A 40 -6.67 6.08 8.04
CA SER A 40 -6.42 6.59 6.69
C SER A 40 -5.48 7.81 6.71
N PRO A 41 -4.40 7.81 5.90
CA PRO A 41 -3.47 8.92 5.87
C PRO A 41 -4.08 10.16 5.18
N SER A 42 -3.79 11.33 5.73
CA SER A 42 -4.16 12.63 5.13
C SER A 42 -3.04 13.27 4.31
N HIS A 43 -1.84 12.67 4.32
CA HIS A 43 -0.65 13.17 3.63
C HIS A 43 0.23 12.00 3.19
N LEU A 44 0.89 12.16 2.05
CA LEU A 44 2.06 11.37 1.68
C LEU A 44 3.29 12.25 1.91
N GLY A 45 4.40 11.67 2.38
CA GLY A 45 5.59 12.44 2.72
C GLY A 45 6.30 13.10 1.53
N GLU A 46 5.85 12.85 0.31
CA GLU A 46 6.46 13.34 -0.92
C GLU A 46 5.38 13.65 -1.98
N ASP A 47 5.61 14.71 -2.77
CA ASP A 47 4.73 15.18 -3.85
C ASP A 47 5.00 14.50 -5.21
N ASP A 48 5.49 13.26 -5.19
CA ASP A 48 5.74 12.49 -6.41
C ASP A 48 4.51 11.66 -6.79
N PRO A 49 3.81 11.95 -7.90
CA PRO A 49 2.61 11.21 -8.31
C PRO A 49 2.89 9.75 -8.69
N ALA A 50 4.15 9.38 -8.95
CA ALA A 50 4.53 7.99 -9.18
C ALA A 50 4.59 7.18 -7.87
N LYS A 51 4.62 7.85 -6.70
CA LYS A 51 4.68 7.19 -5.39
C LYS A 51 3.30 6.84 -4.88
N TRP A 52 3.23 5.65 -4.31
CA TRP A 52 2.04 5.13 -3.67
C TRP A 52 2.44 4.14 -2.58
N THR A 53 1.55 3.93 -1.62
CA THR A 53 1.78 3.01 -0.51
C THR A 53 0.69 1.96 -0.45
N ILE A 54 1.06 0.77 0.03
CA ILE A 54 0.10 -0.23 0.51
C ILE A 54 0.19 -0.26 2.02
N ASN A 55 -0.96 -0.26 2.68
CA ASN A 55 -1.03 -0.37 4.13
C ASN A 55 -1.96 -1.51 4.52
N TYR A 56 -1.72 -2.06 5.70
CA TYR A 56 -2.56 -3.06 6.33
C TYR A 56 -2.79 -2.66 7.79
N PHE A 57 -4.01 -2.82 8.27
CA PHE A 57 -4.34 -2.66 9.67
C PHE A 57 -5.61 -3.45 10.05
N PRO A 58 -5.69 -3.96 11.29
CA PRO A 58 -6.95 -4.45 11.84
C PRO A 58 -7.89 -3.27 12.05
N VAL A 59 -9.11 -3.39 11.55
CA VAL A 59 -10.17 -2.37 11.71
C VAL A 59 -11.02 -2.69 12.94
N SER A 60 -11.26 -3.97 13.19
CA SER A 60 -11.98 -4.47 14.37
C SER A 60 -11.44 -5.85 14.74
N LEU A 61 -12.08 -6.54 15.69
CA LEU A 61 -11.76 -7.93 16.01
C LEU A 61 -11.93 -8.87 14.81
N ASP A 62 -12.93 -8.60 13.96
CA ASP A 62 -13.33 -9.49 12.87
C ASP A 62 -13.00 -8.96 11.47
N HIS A 63 -12.41 -7.76 11.38
CA HIS A 63 -12.14 -7.11 10.11
C HIS A 63 -10.73 -6.57 10.00
N VAL A 64 -10.19 -6.68 8.80
CA VAL A 64 -8.92 -6.08 8.38
C VAL A 64 -9.13 -5.17 7.18
N ALA A 65 -8.26 -4.19 7.02
CA ALA A 65 -8.21 -3.34 5.85
C ALA A 65 -6.86 -3.48 5.15
N VAL A 66 -6.93 -3.52 3.82
CA VAL A 66 -5.79 -3.39 2.91
C VAL A 66 -6.04 -2.17 2.06
N THR A 67 -5.11 -1.21 2.09
CA THR A 67 -5.31 0.08 1.42
C THR A 67 -4.25 0.35 0.38
N ARG A 68 -4.60 1.11 -0.65
CA ARG A 68 -3.67 1.80 -1.53
C ARG A 68 -3.85 3.30 -1.38
N THR A 69 -2.78 4.00 -1.03
CA THR A 69 -2.76 5.46 -0.99
C THR A 69 -1.92 6.00 -2.12
N VAL A 70 -2.47 6.97 -2.86
CA VAL A 70 -1.88 7.61 -4.04
C VAL A 70 -2.13 9.12 -3.99
N LEU A 71 -1.35 9.89 -4.74
CA LEU A 71 -1.73 11.25 -5.09
C LEU A 71 -2.79 11.21 -6.22
N GLY A 72 -3.87 11.96 -6.01
CA GLY A 72 -4.96 12.16 -6.94
C GLY A 72 -4.84 13.49 -7.70
N GLY A 73 -5.98 14.08 -8.03
CA GLY A 73 -6.02 15.39 -8.69
C GLY A 73 -5.57 16.54 -7.78
N PRO A 74 -5.68 17.80 -8.25
CA PRO A 74 -5.43 18.97 -7.42
C PRO A 74 -6.26 18.93 -6.13
N GLU A 75 -5.64 19.25 -4.99
CA GLU A 75 -6.40 19.37 -3.75
C GLU A 75 -7.42 20.51 -3.87
N TYR A 76 -8.65 20.29 -3.40
CA TYR A 76 -9.68 21.35 -3.37
C TYR A 76 -9.23 22.57 -2.55
N SER A 77 -8.38 22.33 -1.55
CA SER A 77 -7.91 23.39 -0.68
C SER A 77 -7.06 24.39 -1.50
N SER A 78 -7.24 25.68 -1.25
CA SER A 78 -6.44 26.75 -1.89
C SER A 78 -4.97 26.73 -1.47
N ARG A 79 -4.51 25.68 -0.76
CA ARG A 79 -3.12 25.50 -0.32
C ARG A 79 -2.23 24.94 -1.44
N GLY A 80 -2.82 24.51 -2.55
CA GLY A 80 -2.09 23.83 -3.62
C GLY A 80 -1.69 22.41 -3.23
N GLY A 81 -1.08 21.69 -4.16
CA GLY A 81 -0.69 20.30 -3.98
C GLY A 81 -1.70 19.30 -4.53
N ALA A 82 -1.35 18.02 -4.42
CA ALA A 82 -2.19 16.92 -4.87
C ALA A 82 -3.03 16.36 -3.71
N GLN A 83 -4.28 16.07 -4.00
CA GLN A 83 -5.20 15.40 -3.09
C GLN A 83 -4.66 14.00 -2.76
N VAL A 84 -4.63 13.61 -1.48
CA VAL A 84 -4.34 12.21 -1.13
C VAL A 84 -5.61 11.38 -1.27
N VAL A 85 -5.53 10.27 -2.01
CA VAL A 85 -6.65 9.33 -2.20
C VAL A 85 -6.24 7.98 -1.65
N THR A 86 -6.98 7.48 -0.67
CA THR A 86 -6.82 6.14 -0.09
C THR A 86 -7.99 5.26 -0.50
N LEU A 87 -7.69 4.23 -1.28
CA LEU A 87 -8.63 3.18 -1.70
C LEU A 87 -8.51 2.04 -0.69
N ILE A 88 -9.64 1.59 -0.14
CA ILE A 88 -9.67 0.69 1.01
C ILE A 88 -10.46 -0.56 0.62
N ALA A 89 -9.83 -1.73 0.74
CA ALA A 89 -10.49 -3.02 0.72
C ALA A 89 -10.63 -3.51 2.17
N VAL A 90 -11.86 -3.84 2.59
CA VAL A 90 -12.18 -4.31 3.95
C VAL A 90 -12.67 -5.75 3.87
N LEU A 91 -12.00 -6.64 4.60
CA LEU A 91 -12.25 -8.08 4.59
C LEU A 91 -12.64 -8.52 6.00
N HIS A 92 -13.58 -9.46 6.08
CA HIS A 92 -13.76 -10.25 7.29
C HIS A 92 -12.55 -11.19 7.47
N ASN A 93 -12.17 -11.54 8.70
CA ASN A 93 -11.03 -12.42 8.96
C ASN A 93 -11.13 -13.77 8.23
N GLN A 94 -12.34 -14.33 8.14
CA GLN A 94 -12.60 -15.56 7.37
C GLN A 94 -12.34 -15.40 5.86
N GLN A 95 -12.55 -14.20 5.30
CA GLN A 95 -12.23 -13.90 3.91
C GLN A 95 -10.73 -13.69 3.74
N PHE A 96 -10.10 -13.08 4.74
CA PHE A 96 -8.66 -12.84 4.75
C PHE A 96 -7.86 -14.14 4.86
N SER A 97 -8.39 -15.17 5.52
CA SER A 97 -7.75 -16.48 5.59
C SER A 97 -7.70 -17.20 4.24
N ALA A 98 -8.58 -16.87 3.28
CA ALA A 98 -8.48 -17.36 1.90
C ALA A 98 -7.23 -16.84 1.16
N TYR A 99 -6.58 -15.82 1.72
CA TYR A 99 -5.35 -15.20 1.24
C TYR A 99 -4.19 -15.48 2.20
N ASP A 100 -4.24 -16.58 2.95
CA ASP A 100 -3.22 -16.97 3.95
C ASP A 100 -2.93 -15.87 4.99
N ASN A 101 -3.93 -15.02 5.29
CA ASN A 101 -3.77 -13.82 6.11
C ASN A 101 -2.65 -12.89 5.61
N ASN A 102 -2.43 -12.84 4.29
CA ASN A 102 -1.41 -12.04 3.65
C ASN A 102 -2.03 -10.86 2.90
N ALA A 103 -1.91 -9.66 3.50
CA ALA A 103 -2.40 -8.41 2.93
C ALA A 103 -1.81 -8.11 1.54
N MET A 104 -0.61 -8.61 1.26
CA MET A 104 0.04 -8.39 -0.02
C MET A 104 -0.66 -9.16 -1.14
N LEU A 105 -1.08 -10.40 -0.88
CA LEU A 105 -1.82 -11.20 -1.85
C LEU A 105 -3.18 -10.57 -2.18
N VAL A 106 -3.84 -10.00 -1.17
CA VAL A 106 -5.07 -9.21 -1.33
C VAL A 106 -4.80 -7.97 -2.19
N ALA A 107 -3.83 -7.14 -1.81
CA ALA A 107 -3.49 -5.90 -2.53
C ALA A 107 -3.17 -6.17 -4.00
N ARG A 108 -2.34 -7.19 -4.27
CA ARG A 108 -1.95 -7.58 -5.63
C ARG A 108 -3.15 -8.04 -6.45
N THR A 109 -3.99 -8.89 -5.88
CA THR A 109 -5.19 -9.39 -6.55
C THR A 109 -6.15 -8.25 -6.86
N ALA A 110 -6.43 -7.39 -5.87
CA ALA A 110 -7.29 -6.22 -6.04
C ALA A 110 -6.72 -5.22 -7.07
N LEU A 111 -5.40 -5.02 -7.12
CA LEU A 111 -4.75 -4.17 -8.12
C LEU A 111 -4.82 -4.75 -9.53
N ALA A 112 -4.61 -6.05 -9.68
CA ALA A 112 -4.68 -6.75 -10.95
C ALA A 112 -6.11 -6.69 -11.53
N LEU A 113 -7.12 -6.80 -10.66
CA LEU A 113 -8.53 -6.66 -11.02
C LEU A 113 -8.97 -5.19 -11.19
N GLY A 114 -8.12 -4.23 -10.85
CA GLY A 114 -8.40 -2.80 -11.00
C GLY A 114 -9.18 -2.16 -9.86
N TRP A 115 -9.54 -2.92 -8.81
CA TRP A 115 -10.30 -2.42 -7.65
C TRP A 115 -9.58 -1.35 -6.84
N LEU A 116 -8.24 -1.39 -6.79
CA LEU A 116 -7.43 -0.37 -6.12
C LEU A 116 -6.89 0.67 -7.11
N ARG A 117 -7.70 1.09 -8.09
CA ARG A 117 -7.42 2.23 -8.98
C ARG A 117 -8.36 3.39 -8.65
N ILE A 118 -7.89 4.62 -8.81
CA ILE A 118 -8.74 5.81 -8.62
C ILE A 118 -9.84 5.75 -9.70
N PRO A 119 -11.12 5.77 -9.33
CA PRO A 119 -12.20 5.80 -10.32
C PRO A 119 -12.23 7.16 -11.02
N CYS A 120 -12.62 7.18 -12.29
CA CYS A 120 -12.75 8.44 -13.05
C CYS A 120 -13.82 9.35 -12.45
N ASP A 121 -14.93 8.76 -12.00
CA ASP A 121 -16.00 9.44 -11.28
C ASP A 121 -16.06 8.93 -9.85
N MET A 122 -16.23 9.84 -8.88
CA MET A 122 -16.39 9.48 -7.47
C MET A 122 -17.87 9.30 -7.13
N PRO A 123 -18.38 8.05 -7.06
CA PRO A 123 -19.77 7.81 -6.68
C PRO A 123 -19.96 8.11 -5.18
N SER A 124 -21.19 8.40 -4.76
CA SER A 124 -21.53 8.54 -3.34
C SER A 124 -21.62 7.21 -2.60
N ARG A 125 -21.78 6.10 -3.35
CA ARG A 125 -21.90 4.73 -2.83
C ARG A 125 -21.12 3.77 -3.71
N LEU A 126 -20.46 2.80 -3.09
CA LEU A 126 -19.69 1.78 -3.80
C LEU A 126 -20.41 0.44 -3.77
N GLU A 127 -20.31 -0.30 -4.86
CA GLU A 127 -20.64 -1.74 -4.84
C GLU A 127 -19.55 -2.51 -4.07
N PRO A 128 -19.86 -3.65 -3.44
CA PRO A 128 -18.83 -4.53 -2.89
C PRO A 128 -17.82 -4.96 -3.96
N MET A 129 -16.53 -5.10 -3.61
CA MET A 129 -15.52 -5.63 -4.53
C MET A 129 -15.69 -7.14 -4.66
N GLU A 130 -15.50 -7.66 -5.87
CA GLU A 130 -15.44 -9.10 -6.11
C GLU A 130 -13.98 -9.55 -6.24
N LEU A 131 -13.54 -10.37 -5.29
CA LEU A 131 -12.25 -11.03 -5.31
C LEU A 131 -12.43 -12.54 -5.50
N PRO A 132 -11.50 -13.25 -6.16
CA PRO A 132 -11.49 -14.71 -6.16
C PRO A 132 -11.29 -15.26 -4.74
N ASP A 133 -11.69 -16.51 -4.49
CA ASP A 133 -11.47 -17.17 -3.20
C ASP A 133 -10.04 -17.73 -3.06
N VAL A 134 -9.19 -17.50 -4.06
CA VAL A 134 -7.78 -17.86 -4.09
C VAL A 134 -7.00 -16.69 -4.70
N PRO A 135 -5.82 -16.33 -4.17
CA PRO A 135 -5.00 -15.28 -4.75
C PRO A 135 -4.74 -15.51 -6.24
N LEU A 136 -4.72 -14.44 -7.03
CA LEU A 136 -4.31 -14.57 -8.43
C LEU A 136 -2.87 -15.08 -8.49
N PRO A 137 -2.57 -16.04 -9.39
CA PRO A 137 -1.24 -16.61 -9.47
C PRO A 137 -0.22 -15.52 -9.76
N VAL A 138 0.87 -15.55 -9.00
CA VAL A 138 2.04 -14.75 -9.33
C VAL A 138 2.60 -15.32 -10.61
N SER A 139 2.34 -14.69 -11.76
CA SER A 139 3.21 -14.89 -12.90
C SER A 139 4.60 -14.51 -12.41
N ARG A 140 5.45 -15.52 -12.16
CA ARG A 140 6.89 -15.36 -12.06
C ARG A 140 7.35 -14.98 -13.47
N GLY A 141 6.96 -13.80 -13.92
CA GLY A 141 7.53 -13.20 -15.08
C GLY A 141 9.01 -13.14 -14.77
N SER A 142 9.80 -13.89 -15.54
CA SER A 142 11.21 -13.65 -15.75
C SER A 142 11.35 -12.27 -16.40
N TYR A 143 10.92 -11.21 -15.70
CA TYR A 143 11.25 -9.85 -16.00
C TYR A 143 12.72 -9.71 -15.59
N SER A 144 13.58 -10.27 -16.45
CA SER A 144 14.95 -9.82 -16.63
C SER A 144 14.85 -8.36 -17.02
N PHE A 145 14.79 -7.50 -16.01
CA PHE A 145 14.93 -6.07 -16.21
C PHE A 145 16.41 -5.86 -16.51
N SER A 146 16.78 -5.97 -17.79
CA SER A 146 18.10 -5.55 -18.25
C SER A 146 18.24 -4.06 -17.91
N PRO A 147 19.17 -3.64 -17.03
CA PRO A 147 19.33 -2.24 -16.65
C PRO A 147 19.87 -1.36 -17.78
N SER A 148 20.17 -1.94 -18.94
CA SER A 148 20.79 -1.27 -20.07
C SER A 148 19.79 -0.45 -20.86
N GLN A 149 19.37 0.72 -20.33
CA GLN A 149 18.97 1.89 -21.12
C GLN A 149 18.68 3.17 -20.31
N ILE A 150 19.25 3.32 -19.11
CA ILE A 150 19.49 4.67 -18.58
C ILE A 150 20.89 5.06 -19.02
N ALA A 151 20.99 5.77 -20.14
CA ALA A 151 22.22 6.44 -20.52
C ALA A 151 22.50 7.53 -19.46
N ASP A 152 23.44 7.26 -18.57
CA ASP A 152 24.03 8.30 -17.72
C ASP A 152 25.08 9.06 -18.57
N PRO A 153 24.97 10.40 -18.74
CA PRO A 153 25.90 11.19 -19.54
C PRO A 153 27.26 11.44 -18.88
N ARG A 154 27.60 10.77 -17.77
CA ARG A 154 28.86 11.00 -17.06
C ARG A 154 29.63 9.71 -16.83
N ASP A 155 30.89 9.80 -17.25
CA ASP A 155 32.05 9.06 -16.74
C ASP A 155 32.59 7.87 -17.54
N ARG A 156 33.52 8.25 -18.43
CA ARG A 156 34.82 7.58 -18.59
C ARG A 156 35.59 7.65 -17.26
N CYS A 157 35.93 6.52 -16.64
CA CYS A 157 37.24 6.30 -15.99
C CYS A 157 37.43 4.82 -15.58
N PRO A 158 38.67 4.31 -15.55
CA PRO A 158 38.93 2.88 -15.65
C PRO A 158 39.02 2.12 -14.31
N THR A 159 38.75 0.84 -14.48
CA THR A 159 38.80 -0.35 -13.64
C THR A 159 39.91 -0.39 -12.57
N ILE A 160 39.52 -0.69 -11.33
CA ILE A 160 40.38 -1.28 -10.29
C ILE A 160 39.85 -2.68 -9.97
N SER A 161 40.75 -3.66 -10.08
CA SER A 161 40.51 -5.09 -9.89
C SER A 161 40.16 -5.48 -8.45
N ALA A 162 39.27 -6.48 -8.34
CA ALA A 162 38.74 -7.01 -7.11
C ALA A 162 39.73 -7.93 -6.37
N THR A 163 39.91 -7.69 -5.07
CA THR A 163 40.34 -8.69 -4.10
C THR A 163 39.20 -8.97 -3.12
N SER A 164 39.07 -10.24 -2.77
CA SER A 164 38.03 -10.87 -1.96
C SER A 164 37.65 -10.09 -0.70
N ARG A 165 36.36 -9.75 -0.56
CA ARG A 165 35.74 -9.23 0.68
C ARG A 165 34.64 -10.18 1.14
N THR A 166 34.80 -10.70 2.35
CA THR A 166 33.71 -11.09 3.24
C THR A 166 32.74 -9.90 3.36
N THR A 167 31.46 -10.10 3.04
CA THR A 167 30.46 -9.03 2.94
C THR A 167 30.12 -8.42 4.31
N PRO A 168 30.31 -7.11 4.52
CA PRO A 168 29.95 -6.41 5.77
C PRO A 168 28.44 -6.30 6.04
N ASN A 169 27.59 -7.03 5.31
CA ASN A 169 26.15 -6.80 5.26
C ASN A 169 25.35 -7.59 6.30
N ASP A 170 25.89 -8.69 6.83
CA ASP A 170 25.11 -9.59 7.70
C ASP A 170 24.85 -8.99 9.10
N GLN A 171 25.75 -8.15 9.62
CA GLN A 171 25.56 -7.51 10.93
C GLN A 171 24.56 -6.34 10.89
N LEU A 172 24.50 -5.60 9.78
CA LEU A 172 23.55 -4.51 9.61
C LEU A 172 22.11 -5.07 9.52
N ASP A 173 21.96 -6.23 8.88
CA ASP A 173 20.68 -6.92 8.75
C ASP A 173 20.12 -7.36 10.12
N VAL A 174 20.95 -7.91 11.02
CA VAL A 174 20.49 -8.38 12.35
C VAL A 174 20.03 -7.23 13.24
N HIS A 175 20.74 -6.10 13.26
CA HIS A 175 20.34 -4.96 14.10
C HIS A 175 19.03 -4.32 13.61
N VAL A 176 18.85 -4.21 12.29
CA VAL A 176 17.61 -3.69 11.69
C VAL A 176 16.44 -4.63 11.99
N LEU A 177 16.62 -5.95 11.82
CA LEU A 177 15.58 -6.95 12.14
C LEU A 177 15.19 -6.88 13.63
N ASN A 178 16.14 -6.86 14.55
CA ASN A 178 15.86 -6.74 15.98
C ASN A 178 15.11 -5.45 16.33
N SER A 179 15.52 -4.33 15.73
CA SER A 179 14.84 -3.04 15.92
C SER A 179 13.41 -3.07 15.40
N LEU A 180 13.17 -3.68 14.24
CA LEU A 180 11.82 -3.79 13.66
C LEU A 180 10.94 -4.73 14.50
N THR A 181 11.49 -5.87 14.96
CA THR A 181 10.80 -6.78 15.87
C THR A 181 10.38 -6.10 17.17
N GLU A 182 11.26 -5.30 17.79
CA GLU A 182 10.91 -4.53 18.99
C GLU A 182 9.83 -3.48 18.73
N ARG A 183 9.88 -2.79 17.58
CA ARG A 183 8.81 -1.88 17.18
C ARG A 183 7.47 -2.61 17.02
N LEU A 184 7.47 -3.79 16.40
CA LEU A 184 6.27 -4.63 16.26
C LEU A 184 5.72 -5.09 17.62
N LYS A 185 6.58 -5.55 18.54
CA LYS A 185 6.18 -5.92 19.91
C LYS A 185 5.53 -4.75 20.66
N ASN A 186 6.05 -3.55 20.46
CA ASN A 186 5.51 -2.31 21.03
C ASN A 186 4.29 -1.76 20.26
N ARG A 187 3.70 -2.55 19.36
CA ARG A 187 2.56 -2.16 18.50
C ARG A 187 2.82 -0.90 17.68
N GLN A 188 4.08 -0.59 17.41
CA GLN A 188 4.45 0.50 16.51
C GLN A 188 4.27 0.08 15.06
N ARG A 189 3.83 1.03 14.23
CA ARG A 189 3.60 0.83 12.81
C ARG A 189 4.92 0.88 12.07
N ILE A 190 5.11 -0.04 11.11
CA ILE A 190 6.26 -0.03 10.20
C ILE A 190 5.71 0.27 8.81
N GLY A 191 6.12 1.41 8.25
CA GLY A 191 5.90 1.72 6.84
C GLY A 191 7.11 1.29 6.02
N ILE A 192 6.90 0.48 4.98
CA ILE A 192 7.94 0.13 4.02
C ILE A 192 7.67 0.94 2.74
N VAL A 193 8.63 1.80 2.38
CA VAL A 193 8.55 2.68 1.20
C VAL A 193 9.65 2.27 0.22
N GLY A 194 9.32 2.22 -1.07
CA GLY A 194 10.28 1.85 -2.11
C GLY A 194 9.91 2.43 -3.47
N ALA A 195 10.91 2.77 -4.28
CA ALA A 195 10.73 3.54 -5.52
C ALA A 195 10.24 2.73 -6.73
N ARG A 196 10.40 1.39 -6.75
CA ARG A 196 10.11 0.58 -7.96
C ARG A 196 9.14 -0.58 -7.72
N ASN A 197 9.21 -1.24 -6.57
CA ASN A 197 8.24 -2.27 -6.18
C ASN A 197 8.33 -2.51 -4.65
N PRO A 198 7.62 -1.73 -3.83
CA PRO A 198 7.66 -1.92 -2.37
C PRO A 198 7.16 -3.32 -1.97
N LEU A 199 6.30 -3.95 -2.77
CA LEU A 199 5.73 -5.27 -2.49
C LEU A 199 6.80 -6.36 -2.48
N ARG A 200 7.73 -6.33 -3.45
CA ARG A 200 8.83 -7.30 -3.52
C ARG A 200 9.79 -7.19 -2.33
N MET A 201 10.03 -5.96 -1.84
CA MET A 201 10.85 -5.76 -0.64
C MET A 201 10.18 -6.34 0.61
N VAL A 202 8.86 -6.13 0.76
CA VAL A 202 8.08 -6.71 1.86
C VAL A 202 8.13 -8.24 1.80
N GLU A 203 7.94 -8.86 0.64
CA GLU A 203 8.02 -10.32 0.47
C GLU A 203 9.38 -10.86 0.93
N THR A 204 10.47 -10.22 0.49
CA THR A 204 11.84 -10.61 0.87
C THR A 204 12.09 -10.41 2.37
N PHE A 205 11.45 -9.42 2.98
CA PHE A 205 11.60 -9.09 4.39
C PHE A 205 10.80 -10.03 5.30
N ILE A 206 9.57 -10.39 4.91
CA ILE A 206 8.73 -11.34 5.65
C ILE A 206 9.37 -12.73 5.70
N GLU A 207 10.04 -13.17 4.62
CA GLU A 207 10.78 -14.45 4.63
C GLU A 207 11.94 -14.49 5.64
N ARG A 208 12.36 -13.34 6.18
CA ARG A 208 13.50 -13.20 7.11
C ARG A 208 13.09 -12.88 8.56
N LEU A 209 11.81 -12.60 8.82
CA LEU A 209 11.26 -12.39 10.17
C LEU A 209 10.78 -13.71 10.78
#